data_AF-A0AAW2N3U0-F1
#
_entry.id   AF-A0AAW2N3U0-F1
#
_cell.length_a   1.000
_cell.length_b   1.000
_cell.length_c   1.000
_cell.angle_alpha   90.00
_cell.angle_beta   90.00
_cell.angle_gamma   90.00
#
_symmetry.space_group_name_H-M   'P 1'
#
loop_
_entity.id
_entity.type
_entity.pdbx_description
1 polymer ?
#
loop_
_entity_poly.entity_id
_entity_poly.type
_entity_poly.pdbx_seq_one_letter_code
_entity_poly.pdbx_strand_id
1 'polypeptide(L)'
;MKDLWLAVYIVDALLVFFVIPFAMFYYEGPSGRMKSALLWVIVTAVVCALLLGILYGLIGKVDFTVRHLSSSTVSFPSSWDFSSGQQCIGNGAKQCSAYTASASSETTWTMRSTFPEYVVALATIVGSVLFTIFGGVGIACLPLGLIFSFIRRPKAVITRSQYIKEATELAKKARELKKTADGLHQEERSGNKGRKWRKNVKTVEKELLLLEEDVKALEEMYPQGEQAEATWAMTVLGYLAKLVLGVIGLIVSVAWIAHIVIYLLIDPPLSPFLNEVFIKLDGVWGLLGTAAFAFFCFYLLLAVVAGAMMLGLKLVFYYDPSHETLCLIRVSAPVELLN
;
A
#
# COMPACT_ATOMS: atom_id res chain seq x y z
N MET A 1 8.18 6.29 -24.88
CA MET A 1 8.05 5.42 -23.68
C MET A 1 8.50 6.15 -22.42
N LYS A 2 9.72 6.70 -22.36
CA LYS A 2 10.23 7.41 -21.16
C LYS A 2 9.31 8.56 -20.70
N ASP A 3 8.92 9.44 -21.62
CA ASP A 3 8.07 10.60 -21.29
C ASP A 3 6.68 10.20 -20.79
N LEU A 4 6.14 9.09 -21.31
CA LEU A 4 4.84 8.55 -20.89
C LEU A 4 4.91 8.00 -19.46
N TRP A 5 5.94 7.23 -19.14
CA TRP A 5 6.15 6.72 -17.78
C TRP A 5 6.40 7.86 -16.79
N LEU A 6 7.18 8.86 -17.19
CA LEU A 6 7.42 10.04 -16.38
C LEU A 6 6.12 10.83 -16.13
N ALA A 7 5.26 10.98 -17.14
CA ALA A 7 3.93 11.59 -16.97
C ALA A 7 3.06 10.81 -15.99
N VAL A 8 3.03 9.47 -16.09
CA VAL A 8 2.28 8.60 -15.16
C VAL A 8 2.77 8.78 -13.72
N TYR A 9 4.08 8.77 -13.49
CA TYR A 9 4.64 8.95 -12.14
C TYR A 9 4.40 10.35 -11.58
N ILE A 10 4.39 11.39 -12.42
CA ILE A 10 4.03 12.74 -11.99
C ILE A 10 2.56 12.81 -11.57
N VAL A 11 1.66 12.19 -12.35
CA VAL A 11 0.23 12.11 -12.00
C VAL A 11 0.03 11.36 -10.69
N ASP A 12 0.76 10.26 -10.47
CA ASP A 12 0.71 9.51 -9.22
C ASP A 12 1.19 10.34 -8.02
N ALA A 13 2.30 11.06 -8.17
CA ALA A 13 2.79 11.99 -7.15
C ALA A 13 1.76 13.11 -6.84
N LEU A 14 1.10 13.66 -7.87
CA LEU A 14 0.03 14.64 -7.67
C LEU A 14 -1.17 14.03 -6.92
N LEU A 15 -1.54 12.80 -7.25
CA LEU A 15 -2.63 12.09 -6.59
C LEU A 15 -2.32 11.89 -5.10
N VAL A 16 -1.11 11.42 -4.78
CA VAL A 16 -0.69 11.14 -3.40
C VAL A 16 -0.53 12.41 -2.56
N PHE A 17 0.11 13.46 -3.08
CA PHE A 17 0.42 14.65 -2.28
C PHE A 17 -0.69 15.69 -2.26
N PHE A 18 -1.60 15.70 -3.24
CA PHE A 18 -2.65 16.73 -3.34
C PHE A 18 -4.05 16.15 -3.29
N VAL A 19 -4.35 15.13 -4.10
CA VAL A 19 -5.74 14.61 -4.21
C VAL A 19 -6.16 13.85 -2.96
N ILE A 20 -5.31 12.97 -2.42
CA ILE A 20 -5.64 12.19 -1.21
C ILE A 20 -5.82 13.11 0.01
N PRO A 21 -4.88 14.04 0.34
CA PRO A 21 -5.08 14.96 1.45
C PRO A 21 -6.30 15.86 1.25
N PHE A 22 -6.57 16.30 0.01
CA PHE A 22 -7.77 17.07 -0.30
C PHE A 22 -9.04 16.27 -0.01
N ALA A 23 -9.11 15.00 -0.45
CA ALA A 23 -10.25 14.14 -0.18
C ALA A 23 -10.43 13.92 1.32
N MET A 24 -9.35 13.63 2.05
CA MET A 24 -9.35 13.46 3.50
C MET A 24 -9.94 14.69 4.22
N PHE A 25 -9.40 15.90 3.97
CA PHE A 25 -9.92 17.14 4.58
C PHE A 25 -11.32 17.51 4.11
N TYR A 26 -11.71 17.14 2.88
CA TYR A 26 -13.03 17.40 2.34
C TYR A 26 -14.10 16.54 3.02
N TYR A 27 -13.81 15.25 3.26
CA TYR A 27 -14.74 14.32 3.92
C TYR A 27 -14.77 14.49 5.45
N GLU A 28 -13.65 14.88 6.07
CA GLU A 28 -13.58 15.15 7.51
C GLU A 28 -14.11 16.54 7.91
N GLY A 29 -14.21 17.45 6.94
CA GLY A 29 -14.69 18.80 7.18
C GLY A 29 -16.19 18.85 7.50
N PRO A 30 -16.63 19.62 8.52
CA PRO A 30 -18.06 19.85 8.73
C PRO A 30 -18.68 20.43 7.46
N SER A 31 -19.86 19.91 7.10
CA SER A 31 -20.56 20.19 5.84
C SER A 31 -20.59 21.69 5.51
N GLY A 32 -20.09 22.06 4.32
CA GLY A 32 -20.17 23.42 3.78
C GLY A 32 -18.89 24.29 3.86
N ARG A 33 -17.72 23.75 4.19
CA ARG A 33 -16.47 24.54 4.28
C ARG A 33 -15.39 24.12 3.28
N MET A 34 -15.76 23.96 2.00
CA MET A 34 -14.80 23.70 0.90
C MET A 34 -13.63 24.69 0.88
N LYS A 35 -13.87 25.95 1.26
CA LYS A 35 -12.83 27.00 1.40
C LYS A 35 -11.81 26.70 2.50
N SER A 36 -12.23 26.10 3.62
CA SER A 36 -11.34 25.75 4.73
C SER A 36 -10.47 24.55 4.37
N ALA A 37 -11.06 23.52 3.75
CA ALA A 37 -10.31 22.36 3.27
C ALA A 37 -9.28 22.77 2.21
N LEU A 38 -9.67 23.62 1.25
CA LEU A 38 -8.75 24.12 0.23
C LEU A 38 -7.58 24.92 0.84
N LEU A 39 -7.84 25.73 1.87
CA LEU A 39 -6.78 26.49 2.54
C LEU A 39 -5.78 25.57 3.23
N TRP A 40 -6.24 24.52 3.92
CA TRP A 40 -5.36 23.53 4.54
C TRP A 40 -4.53 22.77 3.52
N VAL A 41 -5.13 22.39 2.38
CA VAL A 41 -4.41 21.74 1.28
C VAL A 41 -3.35 22.65 0.67
N ILE A 42 -3.64 23.95 0.52
CA ILE A 42 -2.65 24.92 0.06
C ILE A 42 -1.50 25.05 1.06
N VAL A 43 -1.80 25.09 2.36
CA VAL A 43 -0.77 25.16 3.40
C VAL A 43 0.12 23.91 3.38
N THR A 44 -0.46 22.70 3.36
CA THR A 44 0.33 21.47 3.26
C THR A 44 1.11 21.38 1.95
N ALA A 45 0.52 21.80 0.82
CA ALA A 45 1.22 21.87 -0.46
C ALA A 45 2.46 22.79 -0.40
N VAL A 46 2.33 23.98 0.21
CA VAL A 46 3.45 24.91 0.38
C VAL A 46 4.53 24.30 1.26
N VAL A 47 4.17 23.68 2.38
CA VAL A 47 5.13 23.01 3.27
C VAL A 47 5.85 21.87 2.53
N CYS A 48 5.12 21.02 1.82
CA CYS A 48 5.70 19.93 1.03
C CYS A 48 6.62 20.45 -0.08
N ALA A 49 6.20 21.48 -0.81
CA ALA A 49 6.99 22.08 -1.88
C ALA A 49 8.28 22.73 -1.35
N LEU A 50 8.23 23.43 -0.22
CA LEU A 50 9.40 24.00 0.43
C LEU A 50 10.37 22.89 0.88
N LEU A 51 9.85 21.84 1.51
CA LEU A 51 10.65 20.73 2.01
C LEU A 51 11.33 19.97 0.85
N LEU A 52 10.59 19.65 -0.21
CA LEU A 52 11.13 19.04 -1.43
C LEU A 52 12.11 19.95 -2.16
N GLY A 53 11.87 21.26 -2.19
CA GLY A 53 12.75 22.26 -2.80
C GLY A 53 14.10 22.37 -2.07
N ILE A 54 14.09 22.37 -0.74
CA ILE A 54 15.31 22.39 0.08
C ILE A 54 16.11 21.09 -0.14
N LEU A 55 15.44 19.94 -0.10
CA LEU A 55 16.03 18.62 -0.35
C LEU A 55 16.67 18.53 -1.75
N TYR A 56 15.98 19.03 -2.78
CA TYR A 56 16.51 19.12 -4.14
C TYR A 56 17.71 20.08 -4.25
N GLY A 57 17.70 21.18 -3.49
CA GLY A 57 18.83 22.11 -3.42
C GLY A 57 20.10 21.47 -2.83
N LEU A 58 19.94 20.60 -1.84
CA LEU A 58 21.05 19.95 -1.13
C LEU A 58 21.55 18.66 -1.81
N ILE A 59 20.62 17.80 -2.26
CA ILE A 59 20.89 16.39 -2.64
C ILE A 59 20.46 16.11 -4.10
N GLY A 60 20.01 17.11 -4.87
CA GLY A 60 19.56 16.94 -6.27
C GLY A 60 20.68 16.69 -7.30
N LYS A 61 21.82 16.13 -6.88
CA LYS A 61 22.93 15.76 -7.75
C LYS A 61 23.06 14.24 -7.79
N VAL A 62 23.28 13.71 -8.98
CA VAL A 62 23.50 12.29 -9.24
C VAL A 62 24.94 12.11 -9.70
N ASP A 63 25.62 11.16 -9.08
CA ASP A 63 27.01 10.83 -9.39
C ASP A 63 27.04 9.57 -10.26
N PHE A 64 27.60 9.69 -11.46
CA PHE A 64 27.84 8.57 -12.36
C PHE A 64 29.27 8.10 -12.25
N THR A 65 29.47 6.80 -12.08
CA THR A 65 30.81 6.18 -12.18
C THR A 65 31.20 6.10 -13.66
N VAL A 66 32.19 6.89 -14.05
CA VAL A 66 32.70 6.94 -15.42
C VAL A 66 34.20 6.65 -15.46
N ARG A 67 34.65 5.98 -16.51
CA ARG A 67 36.08 5.77 -16.75
C ARG A 67 36.63 6.92 -17.58
N HIS A 68 37.52 7.70 -16.99
CA HIS A 68 38.17 8.80 -17.68
C HIS A 68 39.27 8.25 -18.59
N LEU A 69 39.10 8.38 -19.90
CA LEU A 69 40.09 8.00 -20.90
C LEU A 69 40.84 9.25 -21.36
N SER A 70 42.11 9.36 -21.00
CA SER A 70 43.02 10.38 -21.56
C SER A 70 43.81 9.76 -22.71
N SER A 71 43.76 10.39 -23.89
CA SER A 71 44.65 10.08 -25.01
C SER A 71 45.65 11.21 -25.18
N SER A 72 46.92 10.89 -25.45
CA SER A 72 47.93 11.86 -25.84
C SER A 72 48.19 11.76 -27.33
N THR A 73 48.43 12.89 -27.99
CA THR A 73 48.89 12.89 -29.38
C THR A 73 50.39 12.67 -29.39
N VAL A 74 50.85 11.79 -30.26
CA VAL A 74 52.27 11.64 -30.58
C VAL A 74 52.51 12.14 -31.99
N SER A 75 53.66 12.79 -32.22
CA SER A 75 54.08 13.20 -33.55
C SER A 75 54.19 11.98 -34.46
N PHE A 76 53.65 12.09 -35.67
CA PHE A 76 53.61 11.01 -36.64
C PHE A 76 55.05 10.53 -36.97
N PRO A 77 55.44 9.30 -36.59
CA PRO A 77 56.79 8.81 -36.84
C PRO A 77 56.90 8.32 -38.30
N SER A 78 58.05 8.55 -38.92
CA SER A 78 58.34 8.15 -40.31
C SER A 78 58.58 6.65 -40.50
N SER A 79 58.34 5.83 -39.48
CA SER A 79 58.65 4.39 -39.45
C SER A 79 57.39 3.50 -39.39
N TRP A 80 56.19 4.06 -39.52
CA TRP A 80 54.95 3.29 -39.55
C TRP A 80 54.62 2.88 -40.98
N ASP A 81 54.61 1.58 -41.22
CA ASP A 81 54.25 0.99 -42.51
C ASP A 81 52.75 0.67 -42.49
N PHE A 82 51.96 1.45 -43.20
CA PHE A 82 50.50 1.30 -43.20
C PHE A 82 50.07 0.42 -44.37
N SER A 83 49.59 -0.78 -44.06
CA SER A 83 48.83 -1.59 -45.01
C SER A 83 47.33 -1.49 -44.70
N SER A 84 46.47 -1.61 -45.71
CA SER A 84 45.01 -1.58 -45.56
C SER A 84 44.46 -2.68 -44.64
N GLY A 85 45.31 -3.64 -44.23
CA GLY A 85 44.97 -4.77 -43.36
C GLY A 85 45.46 -4.68 -41.92
N GLN A 86 46.25 -3.66 -41.54
CA GLN A 86 46.77 -3.52 -40.17
C GLN A 86 46.30 -2.25 -39.48
N GLN A 87 46.12 -2.35 -38.15
CA GLN A 87 45.73 -1.21 -37.32
C GLN A 87 46.86 -0.20 -37.19
N CYS A 88 46.51 1.08 -37.22
CA CYS A 88 47.48 2.18 -37.20
C CYS A 88 48.27 2.28 -35.89
N ILE A 89 47.71 1.81 -34.75
CA ILE A 89 48.32 1.91 -33.42
C ILE A 89 47.89 0.69 -32.57
N GLY A 90 48.87 -0.10 -32.08
CA GLY A 90 48.66 -1.23 -31.15
C GLY A 90 48.77 -2.63 -31.78
N ASN A 91 48.92 -3.67 -30.95
CA ASN A 91 49.06 -5.08 -31.36
C ASN A 91 47.87 -5.97 -30.88
N GLY A 92 46.71 -5.36 -30.60
CA GLY A 92 45.54 -6.04 -30.02
C GLY A 92 44.32 -6.11 -30.94
N ALA A 93 43.33 -6.93 -30.59
CA ALA A 93 42.03 -6.99 -31.24
C ALA A 93 41.28 -5.64 -31.12
N LYS A 94 40.28 -5.39 -32.00
CA LYS A 94 39.39 -4.22 -32.01
C LYS A 94 38.57 -4.08 -30.71
N GLN A 95 39.21 -3.81 -29.59
CA GLN A 95 38.59 -3.67 -28.28
C GLN A 95 38.61 -2.21 -27.86
N CYS A 96 37.50 -1.75 -27.28
CA CYS A 96 37.41 -0.37 -26.80
C CYS A 96 38.39 -0.18 -25.63
N SER A 97 39.20 0.88 -25.66
CA SER A 97 40.17 1.21 -24.62
C SER A 97 39.57 1.38 -23.21
N ALA A 98 38.24 1.53 -23.11
CA ALA A 98 37.49 1.52 -21.86
C ALA A 98 37.58 0.17 -21.10
N TYR A 99 37.65 -0.95 -21.82
CA TYR A 99 37.71 -2.29 -21.22
C TYR A 99 39.09 -2.63 -20.68
N THR A 100 40.15 -2.03 -21.25
CA THR A 100 41.54 -2.23 -20.83
C THR A 100 42.03 -1.17 -19.84
N ALA A 101 41.21 -0.15 -19.56
CA ALA A 101 41.52 0.88 -18.57
C ALA A 101 41.59 0.31 -17.15
N SER A 102 42.61 0.71 -16.39
CA SER A 102 42.83 0.34 -14.99
C SER A 102 41.69 0.83 -14.09
N ALA A 103 41.40 0.12 -12.99
CA ALA A 103 40.40 0.52 -11.99
C ALA A 103 40.67 1.92 -11.38
N SER A 104 41.93 2.37 -11.38
CA SER A 104 42.31 3.74 -10.96
C SER A 104 41.86 4.85 -11.91
N SER A 105 41.32 4.52 -13.08
CA SER A 105 40.75 5.48 -14.04
C SER A 105 39.25 5.74 -13.78
N GLU A 106 38.68 5.13 -12.74
CA GLU A 106 37.30 5.37 -12.32
C GLU A 106 37.20 6.73 -11.62
N THR A 107 36.34 7.59 -12.18
CA THR A 107 36.08 8.95 -11.70
C THR A 107 34.58 9.16 -11.61
N THR A 108 34.14 10.03 -10.71
CA THR A 108 32.72 10.34 -10.55
C THR A 108 32.37 11.60 -11.34
N TRP A 109 31.42 11.49 -12.26
CA TRP A 109 30.86 12.64 -12.96
C TRP A 109 29.51 13.02 -12.34
N THR A 110 29.46 14.21 -11.74
CA THR A 110 28.25 14.72 -11.08
C THR A 110 27.36 15.48 -12.08
N MET A 111 26.10 15.09 -12.21
CA MET A 111 25.10 15.80 -13.01
C MET A 111 23.88 16.16 -12.15
N ARG A 112 23.27 17.33 -12.39
CA ARG A 112 22.05 17.74 -11.70
C ARG A 112 20.84 17.09 -12.38
N SER A 113 20.01 16.38 -11.61
CA SER A 113 18.76 15.81 -12.13
C SER A 113 17.69 16.89 -12.29
N THR A 114 16.66 16.66 -13.11
CA THR A 114 15.52 17.58 -13.15
C THR A 114 14.67 17.45 -11.88
N PHE A 115 13.92 18.50 -11.51
CA PHE A 115 13.09 18.48 -10.30
C PHE A 115 11.99 17.39 -10.33
N PRO A 116 11.25 17.17 -11.43
CA PRO A 116 10.25 16.09 -11.48
C PRO A 116 10.87 14.70 -11.32
N GLU A 117 12.00 14.44 -11.95
CA GLU A 117 12.73 13.17 -11.80
C GLU A 117 13.20 12.95 -10.37
N TYR A 118 13.64 14.01 -9.68
CA TYR A 118 14.02 13.96 -8.27
C TYR A 118 12.84 13.57 -7.37
N VAL A 119 11.67 14.19 -7.57
CA VAL A 119 10.47 13.88 -6.77
C VAL A 119 10.03 12.43 -7.01
N VAL A 120 10.05 11.97 -8.26
CA VAL A 120 9.72 10.57 -8.59
C VAL A 120 10.71 9.60 -7.95
N ALA A 121 12.03 9.88 -8.02
CA ALA A 121 13.05 9.04 -7.39
C ALA A 121 12.91 8.98 -5.86
N LEU A 122 12.59 10.10 -5.21
CA LEU A 122 12.36 10.12 -3.77
C LEU A 122 11.08 9.36 -3.39
N ALA A 123 10.00 9.54 -4.16
CA ALA A 123 8.74 8.84 -3.95
C ALA A 123 8.88 7.33 -4.16
N THR A 124 9.67 6.87 -5.13
CA THR A 124 9.92 5.44 -5.34
C THR A 124 10.77 4.83 -4.24
N ILE A 125 11.75 5.56 -3.68
CA ILE A 125 12.52 5.10 -2.52
C ILE A 125 11.59 4.92 -1.32
N VAL A 126 10.82 5.94 -0.96
CA VAL A 126 9.87 5.86 0.18
C VAL A 126 8.82 4.79 -0.08
N GLY A 127 8.27 4.76 -1.30
CA GLY A 127 7.29 3.78 -1.74
C GLY A 127 7.81 2.34 -1.65
N SER A 128 9.07 2.09 -2.01
CA SER A 128 9.67 0.75 -1.92
C SER A 128 9.77 0.23 -0.48
N VAL A 129 10.08 1.11 0.48
CA VAL A 129 10.13 0.78 1.90
C VAL A 129 8.73 0.48 2.43
N LEU A 130 7.76 1.35 2.15
CA LEU A 130 6.36 1.15 2.54
C LEU A 130 5.76 -0.10 1.91
N PHE A 131 6.05 -0.35 0.64
CA PHE A 131 5.62 -1.52 -0.11
C PHE A 131 6.19 -2.81 0.49
N THR A 132 7.44 -2.81 0.93
CA THR A 132 8.04 -3.99 1.58
C THR A 132 7.31 -4.32 2.90
N ILE A 133 7.00 -3.30 3.70
CA ILE A 133 6.31 -3.47 4.97
C ILE A 133 4.84 -3.90 4.76
N PHE A 134 4.08 -3.13 3.98
CA PHE A 134 2.66 -3.38 3.76
C PHE A 134 2.41 -4.57 2.85
N GLY A 135 3.19 -4.73 1.78
CA GLY A 135 3.13 -5.88 0.88
C GLY A 135 3.54 -7.17 1.57
N GLY A 136 4.61 -7.15 2.37
CA GLY A 136 5.06 -8.33 3.13
C GLY A 136 4.01 -8.84 4.12
N VAL A 137 3.42 -7.95 4.92
CA VAL A 137 2.31 -8.31 5.83
C VAL A 137 1.06 -8.68 5.04
N GLY A 138 0.76 -7.94 3.97
CA GLY A 138 -0.41 -8.13 3.12
C GLY A 138 -0.50 -9.49 2.45
N ILE A 139 0.61 -9.98 1.90
CA ILE A 139 0.69 -11.29 1.23
C ILE A 139 0.32 -12.42 2.20
N ALA A 140 0.69 -12.32 3.49
CA ALA A 140 0.28 -13.31 4.49
C ALA A 140 -1.15 -13.09 4.98
N CYS A 141 -1.53 -11.85 5.28
CA CYS A 141 -2.80 -11.54 5.94
C CYS A 141 -4.03 -11.71 5.03
N LEU A 142 -3.93 -11.40 3.74
CA LEU A 142 -5.06 -11.46 2.82
C LEU A 142 -5.63 -12.89 2.66
N PRO A 143 -4.84 -13.92 2.29
CA PRO A 143 -5.37 -15.28 2.14
C PRO A 143 -5.81 -15.88 3.48
N LEU A 144 -5.06 -15.64 4.56
CA LEU A 144 -5.41 -16.12 5.89
C LEU A 144 -6.69 -15.48 6.41
N GLY A 145 -6.89 -14.17 6.18
CA GLY A 145 -8.10 -13.45 6.57
C GLY A 145 -9.34 -13.98 5.87
N LEU A 146 -9.24 -14.26 4.57
CA LEU A 146 -10.34 -14.86 3.79
C LEU A 146 -10.70 -16.28 4.28
N ILE A 147 -9.69 -17.11 4.58
CA ILE A 147 -9.89 -18.45 5.13
C ILE A 147 -10.50 -18.38 6.53
N PHE A 148 -10.00 -17.51 7.41
CA PHE A 148 -10.56 -17.34 8.74
C PHE A 148 -11.99 -16.79 8.72
N SER A 149 -12.34 -15.93 7.75
CA SER A 149 -13.72 -15.49 7.56
C SER A 149 -14.65 -16.66 7.26
N PHE A 150 -14.19 -17.67 6.51
CA PHE A 150 -14.98 -18.89 6.28
C PHE A 150 -15.05 -19.81 7.50
N ILE A 151 -13.95 -19.96 8.26
CA ILE A 151 -13.91 -20.84 9.44
C ILE A 151 -14.76 -20.28 10.58
N ARG A 152 -14.69 -18.96 10.81
CA ARG A 152 -15.44 -18.24 11.85
C ARG A 152 -16.88 -17.94 11.47
N ARG A 153 -17.37 -18.46 10.33
CA ARG A 153 -18.76 -18.25 9.91
C ARG A 153 -19.75 -18.76 10.97
N PRO A 154 -20.86 -18.05 11.20
CA PRO A 154 -21.94 -18.58 12.01
C PRO A 154 -22.56 -19.81 11.32
N LYS A 155 -22.68 -20.93 12.05
CA LYS A 155 -23.11 -22.23 11.49
C LYS A 155 -24.60 -22.56 11.71
N ALA A 156 -25.33 -21.72 12.46
CA ALA A 156 -26.70 -21.99 12.84
C ALA A 156 -27.62 -20.82 12.46
N VAL A 157 -28.73 -21.12 11.78
CA VAL A 157 -29.85 -20.19 11.62
C VAL A 157 -30.52 -20.08 12.98
N ILE A 158 -30.40 -18.91 13.60
CA ILE A 158 -30.98 -18.63 14.90
C ILE A 158 -32.51 -18.47 14.75
N THR A 159 -33.28 -19.07 15.66
CA THR A 159 -34.74 -18.90 15.69
C THR A 159 -35.11 -17.46 16.08
N ARG A 160 -36.25 -16.93 15.60
CA ARG A 160 -36.68 -15.56 15.89
C ARG A 160 -36.68 -15.22 17.40
N SER A 161 -37.03 -16.18 18.25
CA SER A 161 -37.03 -16.02 19.71
C SER A 161 -35.62 -15.90 20.31
N GLN A 162 -34.64 -16.64 19.78
CA GLN A 162 -33.24 -16.53 20.17
C GLN A 162 -32.62 -15.21 19.67
N TYR A 163 -32.95 -14.77 18.45
CA TYR A 163 -32.50 -13.46 17.94
C TYR A 163 -32.99 -12.32 18.84
N ILE A 164 -34.28 -12.32 19.20
CA ILE A 164 -34.84 -11.29 20.11
C ILE A 164 -34.12 -11.33 21.47
N LYS A 165 -33.80 -12.52 21.98
CA LYS A 165 -33.09 -12.68 23.25
C LYS A 165 -31.65 -12.14 23.19
N GLU A 166 -30.89 -12.47 22.14
CA GLU A 166 -29.51 -11.97 21.96
C GLU A 166 -29.48 -10.47 21.64
N ALA A 167 -30.37 -9.99 20.77
CA ALA A 167 -30.51 -8.57 20.46
C ALA A 167 -30.85 -7.74 21.71
N THR A 168 -31.71 -8.26 22.59
CA THR A 168 -32.01 -7.58 23.87
C THR A 168 -30.85 -7.62 24.86
N GLU A 169 -30.01 -8.65 24.83
CA GLU A 169 -28.78 -8.70 25.63
C GLU A 169 -27.72 -7.70 25.12
N LEU A 170 -27.50 -7.64 23.80
CA LEU A 170 -26.62 -6.65 23.18
C LEU A 170 -27.12 -5.23 23.42
N ALA A 171 -28.43 -4.99 23.34
CA ALA A 171 -29.02 -3.69 23.66
C ALA A 171 -28.79 -3.27 25.13
N LYS A 172 -28.74 -4.22 26.08
CA LYS A 172 -28.37 -3.94 27.47
C LYS A 172 -26.91 -3.55 27.59
N LYS A 173 -25.99 -4.33 26.97
CA LYS A 173 -24.56 -4.01 26.93
C LYS A 173 -24.29 -2.63 26.30
N ALA A 174 -24.99 -2.30 25.21
CA ALA A 174 -24.92 -1.00 24.55
C ALA A 174 -25.32 0.15 25.49
N ARG A 175 -26.38 -0.03 26.28
CA ARG A 175 -26.86 0.97 27.25
C ARG A 175 -25.88 1.17 28.40
N GLU A 176 -25.29 0.07 28.91
CA GLU A 176 -24.25 0.14 29.95
C GLU A 176 -23.01 0.86 29.43
N LEU A 177 -22.56 0.52 28.23
CA LEU A 177 -21.42 1.16 27.59
C LEU A 177 -21.67 2.65 27.34
N LYS A 178 -22.87 3.01 26.84
CA LYS A 178 -23.28 4.41 26.69
C LYS A 178 -23.21 5.17 28.01
N LYS A 179 -23.67 4.57 29.11
CA LYS A 179 -23.63 5.21 30.44
C LYS A 179 -22.20 5.42 30.93
N THR A 180 -21.28 4.48 30.68
CA THR A 180 -19.87 4.65 31.01
C THR A 180 -19.19 5.73 30.16
N ALA A 181 -19.52 5.79 28.87
CA ALA A 181 -19.07 6.84 27.95
C ALA A 181 -19.57 8.24 28.38
N ASP A 182 -20.84 8.37 28.74
CA ASP A 182 -21.43 9.62 29.23
C ASP A 182 -20.76 10.08 30.54
N GLY A 183 -20.44 9.14 31.44
CA GLY A 183 -19.68 9.41 32.66
C GLY A 183 -18.27 9.93 32.37
N LEU A 184 -17.56 9.32 31.42
CA LEU A 184 -16.25 9.79 30.96
C LEU A 184 -16.30 11.15 30.27
N HIS A 185 -17.39 11.47 29.59
CA HIS A 185 -17.59 12.78 28.97
C HIS A 185 -17.88 13.86 30.03
N GLN A 186 -18.54 13.53 31.14
CA GLN A 186 -18.67 14.43 32.28
C GLN A 186 -17.32 14.65 33.00
N GLU A 187 -16.49 13.62 33.13
CA GLU A 187 -15.11 13.74 33.64
C GLU A 187 -14.21 14.59 32.73
N GLU A 188 -14.48 14.57 31.41
CA GLU A 188 -13.79 15.44 30.46
C GLU A 188 -14.16 16.92 30.71
N ARG A 189 -15.45 17.22 30.91
CA ARG A 189 -15.94 18.57 31.20
C ARG A 189 -15.47 19.12 32.53
N SER A 190 -15.22 18.25 33.52
CA SER A 190 -14.63 18.65 34.81
C SER A 190 -13.11 18.87 34.74
N GLY A 191 -12.50 18.69 33.57
CA GLY A 191 -11.11 19.08 33.28
C GLY A 191 -10.06 18.02 33.64
N ASN A 192 -10.45 16.83 34.10
CA ASN A 192 -9.50 15.82 34.58
C ASN A 192 -9.01 14.89 33.46
N LYS A 193 -8.27 15.44 32.48
CA LYS A 193 -7.73 14.70 31.31
C LYS A 193 -6.46 13.89 31.60
N GLY A 194 -6.43 13.18 32.74
CA GLY A 194 -5.29 12.39 33.20
C GLY A 194 -5.05 11.08 32.43
N ARG A 195 -3.98 10.35 32.80
CA ARG A 195 -3.62 9.04 32.19
C ARG A 195 -4.68 7.95 32.40
N LYS A 196 -5.41 8.01 33.53
CA LYS A 196 -6.50 7.07 33.86
C LYS A 196 -7.71 7.28 32.93
N TRP A 197 -8.08 8.53 32.66
CA TRP A 197 -9.15 8.87 31.71
C TRP A 197 -8.84 8.34 30.32
N ARG A 198 -7.63 8.61 29.79
CA ARG A 198 -7.20 8.08 28.48
C ARG A 198 -7.26 6.56 28.40
N LYS A 199 -6.93 5.85 29.48
CA LYS A 199 -7.04 4.38 29.54
C LYS A 199 -8.49 3.92 29.49
N ASN A 200 -9.38 4.58 30.24
CA ASN A 200 -10.79 4.25 30.29
C ASN A 200 -11.50 4.54 28.96
N VAL A 201 -11.17 5.65 28.29
CA VAL A 201 -11.67 5.97 26.94
C VAL A 201 -11.28 4.87 25.96
N LYS A 202 -10.01 4.44 25.95
CA LYS A 202 -9.55 3.34 25.09
C LYS A 202 -10.25 2.01 25.38
N THR A 203 -10.56 1.73 26.65
CA THR A 203 -11.32 0.53 27.01
C THR A 203 -12.75 0.60 26.45
N VAL A 204 -13.43 1.73 26.61
CA VAL A 204 -14.78 1.94 26.08
C VAL A 204 -14.81 1.87 24.56
N GLU A 205 -13.84 2.48 23.88
CA GLU A 205 -13.68 2.36 22.42
C GLU A 205 -13.51 0.90 21.99
N LYS A 206 -12.67 0.13 22.69
CA LYS A 206 -12.48 -1.30 22.39
C LYS A 206 -13.75 -2.11 22.61
N GLU A 207 -14.48 -1.86 23.69
CA GLU A 207 -15.75 -2.53 23.97
C GLU A 207 -16.83 -2.16 22.97
N LEU A 208 -16.83 -0.91 22.46
CA LEU A 208 -17.73 -0.47 21.40
C LEU A 208 -17.47 -1.23 20.11
N LEU A 209 -16.19 -1.35 19.70
CA LEU A 209 -15.81 -2.10 18.50
C LEU A 209 -16.24 -3.57 18.58
N LEU A 210 -16.06 -4.21 19.75
CA LEU A 210 -16.52 -5.59 19.97
C LEU A 210 -18.04 -5.69 19.89
N LEU A 211 -18.76 -4.71 20.44
CA LEU A 211 -20.22 -4.67 20.38
C LEU A 211 -20.73 -4.48 18.94
N GLU A 212 -20.06 -3.65 18.13
CA GLU A 212 -20.39 -3.46 16.71
C GLU A 212 -20.13 -4.74 15.90
N GLU A 213 -19.02 -5.43 16.17
CA GLU A 213 -18.73 -6.76 15.59
C GLU A 213 -19.82 -7.78 15.96
N ASP A 214 -20.25 -7.81 17.22
CA ASP A 214 -21.32 -8.71 17.71
C ASP A 214 -22.68 -8.40 17.07
N VAL A 215 -23.04 -7.11 16.93
CA VAL A 215 -24.28 -6.67 16.26
C VAL A 215 -24.25 -7.06 14.79
N LYS A 216 -23.13 -6.80 14.10
CA LYS A 216 -22.96 -7.15 12.69
C LYS A 216 -23.05 -8.66 12.47
N ALA A 217 -22.45 -9.46 13.35
CA ALA A 217 -22.58 -10.91 13.32
C ALA A 217 -24.03 -11.37 13.52
N LEU A 218 -24.77 -10.70 14.41
CA LEU A 218 -26.17 -11.00 14.66
C LEU A 218 -27.09 -10.62 13.48
N GLU A 219 -26.84 -9.49 12.82
CA GLU A 219 -27.53 -9.09 11.59
C GLU A 219 -27.27 -10.04 10.44
N GLU A 220 -26.02 -10.51 10.28
CA GLU A 220 -25.66 -11.46 9.25
C GLU A 220 -26.30 -12.85 9.48
N MET A 221 -26.60 -13.20 10.74
CA MET A 221 -27.32 -14.43 11.10
C MET A 221 -28.84 -14.35 10.91
N TYR A 222 -29.43 -13.15 10.79
CA TYR A 222 -30.87 -12.97 10.61
C TYR A 222 -31.15 -11.96 9.48
N PRO A 223 -31.20 -12.41 8.21
CA PRO A 223 -31.51 -11.52 7.09
C PRO A 223 -32.92 -10.95 7.26
N GLN A 224 -33.02 -9.66 7.60
CA GLN A 224 -34.29 -8.95 7.65
C GLN A 224 -34.78 -8.68 6.21
N GLY A 225 -35.76 -9.44 5.73
CA GLY A 225 -36.35 -9.21 4.40
C GLY A 225 -37.39 -10.26 4.00
N GLU A 226 -38.17 -9.92 2.97
CA GLU A 226 -39.29 -10.75 2.44
C GLU A 226 -38.80 -12.04 1.73
N GLN A 227 -37.49 -12.19 1.51
CA GLN A 227 -36.84 -13.36 0.87
C GLN A 227 -35.66 -13.92 1.70
N ALA A 228 -35.89 -14.20 2.99
CA ALA A 228 -34.86 -14.67 3.92
C ALA A 228 -34.03 -15.88 3.42
N GLU A 229 -34.65 -16.82 2.71
CA GLU A 229 -33.98 -18.01 2.15
C GLU A 229 -32.98 -17.66 1.03
N ALA A 230 -33.32 -16.70 0.17
CA ALA A 230 -32.44 -16.28 -0.94
C ALA A 230 -31.26 -15.44 -0.42
N THR A 231 -31.51 -14.55 0.55
CA THR A 231 -30.46 -13.75 1.19
C THR A 231 -29.49 -14.64 1.98
N TRP A 232 -30.00 -15.68 2.65
CA TRP A 232 -29.18 -16.69 3.31
C TRP A 232 -28.33 -17.50 2.32
N ALA A 233 -28.92 -17.96 1.21
CA ALA A 233 -28.17 -18.65 0.17
C ALA A 233 -27.03 -17.78 -0.41
N MET A 234 -27.27 -16.47 -0.59
CA MET A 234 -26.26 -15.52 -1.06
C MET A 234 -25.14 -15.27 -0.05
N THR A 235 -25.44 -15.18 1.25
CA THR A 235 -24.40 -15.05 2.29
C THR A 235 -23.54 -16.31 2.38
N VAL A 236 -24.16 -17.50 2.36
CA VAL A 236 -23.44 -18.78 2.34
C VAL A 236 -22.55 -18.91 1.08
N LEU A 237 -23.06 -18.52 -0.09
CA LEU A 237 -22.29 -18.47 -1.32
C LEU A 237 -21.12 -17.49 -1.22
N GLY A 238 -21.34 -16.32 -0.60
CA GLY A 238 -20.29 -15.34 -0.32
C GLY A 238 -19.18 -15.90 0.58
N TYR A 239 -19.53 -16.67 1.62
CA TYR A 239 -18.56 -17.37 2.46
C TYR A 239 -17.76 -18.43 1.68
N LEU A 240 -18.41 -19.21 0.83
CA LEU A 240 -17.73 -20.19 -0.02
C LEU A 240 -16.80 -19.51 -1.02
N ALA A 241 -17.23 -18.39 -1.63
CA ALA A 241 -16.40 -17.59 -2.53
C ALA A 241 -15.17 -17.04 -1.81
N LYS A 242 -15.30 -16.55 -0.57
CA LYS A 242 -14.16 -16.13 0.27
C LYS A 242 -13.18 -17.28 0.49
N LEU A 243 -13.66 -18.51 0.73
CA LEU A 243 -12.76 -19.67 0.87
C LEU A 243 -11.99 -19.93 -0.43
N VAL A 244 -12.68 -19.99 -1.56
CA VAL A 244 -12.04 -20.23 -2.88
C VAL A 244 -11.01 -19.14 -3.19
N LEU A 245 -11.37 -17.88 -3.00
CA LEU A 245 -10.45 -16.75 -3.16
C LEU A 245 -9.28 -16.80 -2.17
N GLY A 246 -9.51 -17.25 -0.93
CA GLY A 246 -8.47 -17.43 0.07
C GLY A 246 -7.46 -18.52 -0.33
N VAL A 247 -7.93 -19.66 -0.84
CA VAL A 247 -7.08 -20.76 -1.31
C VAL A 247 -6.29 -20.33 -2.56
N ILE A 248 -6.94 -19.70 -3.54
CA ILE A 248 -6.25 -19.16 -4.72
C ILE A 248 -5.20 -18.12 -4.29
N GLY A 249 -5.58 -17.20 -3.40
CA GLY A 249 -4.66 -16.20 -2.86
C GLY A 249 -3.47 -16.80 -2.12
N LEU A 250 -3.66 -17.91 -1.41
CA LEU A 250 -2.58 -18.63 -0.73
C LEU A 250 -1.58 -19.21 -1.75
N ILE A 251 -2.08 -19.83 -2.83
CA ILE A 251 -1.23 -20.36 -3.90
C ILE A 251 -0.43 -19.24 -4.55
N VAL A 252 -1.08 -18.11 -4.87
CA VAL A 252 -0.43 -16.94 -5.48
C VAL A 252 0.60 -16.31 -4.53
N SER A 253 0.30 -16.25 -3.22
CA SER A 253 1.25 -15.80 -2.20
C SER A 253 2.51 -16.64 -2.16
N VAL A 254 2.34 -17.96 -2.13
CA VAL A 254 3.47 -18.89 -2.12
C VAL A 254 4.28 -18.76 -3.41
N ALA A 255 3.62 -18.61 -4.56
CA ALA A 255 4.29 -18.39 -5.83
C ALA A 255 5.11 -17.09 -5.86
N TRP A 256 4.59 -15.99 -5.29
CA TRP A 256 5.33 -14.73 -5.14
C TRP A 256 6.53 -14.86 -4.21
N ILE A 257 6.37 -15.50 -3.05
CA ILE A 257 7.46 -15.74 -2.10
C ILE A 257 8.55 -16.61 -2.76
N ALA A 258 8.14 -17.69 -3.44
CA ALA A 258 9.06 -18.55 -4.17
C ALA A 258 9.81 -17.78 -5.27
N HIS A 259 9.12 -16.91 -6.02
CA HIS A 259 9.76 -16.08 -7.03
C HIS A 259 10.79 -15.12 -6.41
N ILE A 260 10.46 -14.43 -5.31
CA ILE A 260 11.40 -13.54 -4.62
C ILE A 260 12.64 -14.32 -4.15
N VAL A 261 12.47 -15.49 -3.55
CA VAL A 261 13.59 -16.31 -3.05
C VAL A 261 14.46 -16.84 -4.19
N ILE A 262 13.86 -17.40 -5.24
CA ILE A 262 14.60 -18.06 -6.33
C ILE A 262 15.27 -17.03 -7.25
N TYR A 263 14.61 -15.91 -7.52
CA TYR A 263 15.05 -14.93 -8.51
C TYR A 263 15.88 -13.79 -7.92
N LEU A 264 15.58 -13.34 -6.69
CA LEU A 264 16.19 -12.14 -6.10
C LEU A 264 17.19 -12.44 -4.99
N LEU A 265 17.07 -13.55 -4.26
CA LEU A 265 17.92 -13.84 -3.10
C LEU A 265 19.18 -14.67 -3.44
N ILE A 266 19.17 -15.40 -4.55
CA ILE A 266 20.26 -16.31 -4.93
C ILE A 266 21.01 -15.73 -6.14
N ASP A 267 22.29 -15.42 -5.97
CA ASP A 267 23.20 -15.01 -7.05
C ASP A 267 24.19 -16.16 -7.37
N PRO A 268 24.23 -16.70 -8.60
CA PRO A 268 23.36 -16.41 -9.76
C PRO A 268 21.94 -17.00 -9.61
N PRO A 269 20.91 -16.39 -10.24
CA PRO A 269 19.52 -16.82 -10.09
C PRO A 269 19.32 -18.26 -10.58
N LEU A 270 18.71 -19.11 -9.75
CA LEU A 270 18.51 -20.54 -10.06
C LEU A 270 17.56 -20.75 -11.25
N SER A 271 16.49 -19.96 -11.33
CA SER A 271 15.59 -19.94 -12.49
C SER A 271 14.73 -18.68 -12.53
N PRO A 272 14.31 -18.21 -13.72
CA PRO A 272 13.35 -17.11 -13.85
C PRO A 272 11.89 -17.49 -13.53
N PHE A 273 11.65 -18.63 -12.87
CA PHE A 273 10.36 -19.23 -12.46
C PHE A 273 9.07 -18.61 -13.03
N LEU A 274 8.48 -17.60 -12.38
CA LEU A 274 7.22 -16.99 -12.80
C LEU A 274 7.29 -16.37 -14.21
N ASN A 275 8.43 -15.78 -14.58
CA ASN A 275 8.60 -15.21 -15.91
C ASN A 275 8.56 -16.30 -16.99
N GLU A 276 9.16 -17.46 -16.74
CA GLU A 276 9.10 -18.60 -17.67
C GLU A 276 7.66 -19.14 -17.78
N VAL A 277 6.94 -19.18 -16.66
CA VAL A 277 5.51 -19.55 -16.65
C VAL A 277 4.70 -18.58 -17.51
N PHE A 278 4.85 -17.27 -17.34
CA PHE A 278 4.11 -16.28 -18.14
C PHE A 278 4.44 -16.38 -19.63
N ILE A 279 5.70 -16.58 -20.00
CA ILE A 279 6.12 -16.76 -21.40
C ILE A 279 5.49 -18.03 -22.00
N LYS A 280 5.42 -19.12 -21.23
CA LYS A 280 4.76 -20.35 -21.69
C LYS A 280 3.25 -20.17 -21.87
N LEU A 281 2.57 -19.44 -20.98
CA LEU A 281 1.15 -19.12 -21.14
C LEU A 281 0.89 -18.22 -22.35
N ASP A 282 1.77 -17.25 -22.59
CA ASP A 282 1.72 -16.38 -23.76
C ASP A 282 1.83 -17.18 -25.07
N GLY A 283 2.69 -18.21 -25.09
CA GLY A 283 2.84 -19.12 -26.23
C GLY A 283 1.61 -19.98 -26.54
N VAL A 284 0.72 -20.24 -25.56
CA VAL A 284 -0.55 -20.97 -25.79
C VAL A 284 -1.61 -20.03 -26.33
N TRP A 285 -1.71 -18.83 -25.75
CA TRP A 285 -2.59 -17.76 -26.21
C TRP A 285 -2.00 -16.43 -25.76
N GLY A 286 -1.64 -15.54 -26.70
CA GLY A 286 -0.93 -14.30 -26.40
C GLY A 286 -1.66 -13.32 -25.46
N LEU A 287 -2.95 -13.54 -25.21
CA LEU A 287 -3.71 -12.77 -24.22
C LEU A 287 -3.67 -13.40 -22.81
N LEU A 288 -3.38 -14.70 -22.71
CA LEU A 288 -3.37 -15.43 -21.45
C LEU A 288 -2.14 -15.09 -20.61
N GLY A 289 -0.96 -14.93 -21.23
CA GLY A 289 0.26 -14.51 -20.53
C GLY A 289 0.11 -13.12 -19.90
N THR A 290 -0.41 -12.15 -20.66
CA THR A 290 -0.66 -10.79 -20.18
C THR A 290 -1.75 -10.73 -19.12
N ALA A 291 -2.85 -11.49 -19.28
CA ALA A 291 -3.91 -11.58 -18.27
C ALA A 291 -3.43 -12.22 -16.96
N ALA A 292 -2.61 -13.28 -17.04
CA ALA A 292 -2.01 -13.92 -15.85
C ALA A 292 -1.08 -12.96 -15.11
N PHE A 293 -0.23 -12.22 -15.82
CA PHE A 293 0.63 -11.19 -15.23
C PHE A 293 -0.19 -10.09 -14.54
N ALA A 294 -1.25 -9.60 -15.19
CA ALA A 294 -2.15 -8.62 -14.62
C ALA A 294 -2.85 -9.13 -13.34
N PHE A 295 -3.26 -10.40 -13.33
CA PHE A 295 -3.85 -11.04 -12.14
C PHE A 295 -2.86 -11.08 -10.97
N PHE A 296 -1.60 -11.45 -11.20
CA PHE A 296 -0.56 -11.45 -10.17
C PHE A 296 -0.27 -10.05 -9.62
N CYS A 297 -0.25 -9.03 -10.49
CA CYS A 297 -0.07 -7.63 -10.09
C CYS A 297 -1.25 -7.11 -9.27
N PHE A 298 -2.48 -7.39 -9.72
CA PHE A 298 -3.69 -6.99 -9.00
C PHE A 298 -3.79 -7.67 -7.63
N TYR A 299 -3.42 -8.95 -7.55
CA TYR A 299 -3.30 -9.66 -6.29
C TYR A 299 -2.35 -8.95 -5.32
N LEU A 300 -1.18 -8.56 -5.81
CA LEU A 300 -0.18 -7.89 -5.00
C LEU A 300 -0.69 -6.50 -4.54
N LEU A 301 -1.37 -5.75 -5.40
CA LEU A 301 -2.01 -4.48 -5.03
C LEU A 301 -3.04 -4.69 -3.91
N LEU A 302 -3.92 -5.68 -4.04
CA LEU A 302 -4.88 -6.02 -2.98
C LEU A 302 -4.18 -6.43 -1.69
N ALA A 303 -3.08 -7.18 -1.78
CA ALA A 303 -2.28 -7.56 -0.62
C ALA A 303 -1.73 -6.32 0.09
N VAL A 304 -1.14 -5.37 -0.64
CA VAL A 304 -0.63 -4.10 -0.07
C VAL A 304 -1.75 -3.32 0.60
N VAL A 305 -2.94 -3.22 -0.02
CA VAL A 305 -4.11 -2.56 0.60
C VAL A 305 -4.53 -3.28 1.88
N ALA A 306 -4.62 -4.61 1.87
CA ALA A 306 -4.96 -5.39 3.06
C ALA A 306 -3.92 -5.23 4.18
N GLY A 307 -2.63 -5.20 3.85
CA GLY A 307 -1.55 -4.93 4.79
C GLY A 307 -1.58 -3.52 5.36
N ALA A 308 -1.87 -2.53 4.50
CA ALA A 308 -2.07 -1.14 4.90
C ALA A 308 -3.28 -0.98 5.83
N MET A 309 -4.39 -1.70 5.61
CA MET A 309 -5.52 -1.67 6.54
C MET A 309 -5.17 -2.30 7.90
N MET A 310 -4.50 -3.46 7.89
CA MET A 310 -4.09 -4.16 9.13
C MET A 310 -3.11 -3.35 10.00
N LEU A 311 -2.14 -2.69 9.38
CA LEU A 311 -1.12 -1.90 10.07
C LEU A 311 -1.53 -0.44 10.26
N GLY A 312 -2.17 0.16 9.26
CA GLY A 312 -2.63 1.55 9.26
C GLY A 312 -3.65 1.83 10.34
N LEU A 313 -4.59 0.90 10.59
CA LEU A 313 -5.49 1.00 11.75
C LEU A 313 -4.69 1.10 13.06
N LYS A 314 -3.64 0.28 13.26
CA LYS A 314 -2.84 0.31 14.49
C LYS A 314 -1.95 1.56 14.65
N LEU A 315 -1.48 2.15 13.55
CA LEU A 315 -0.67 3.38 13.56
C LEU A 315 -1.54 4.63 13.75
N VAL A 316 -2.71 4.71 13.11
CA VAL A 316 -3.67 5.81 13.28
C VAL A 316 -4.22 5.83 14.71
N PHE A 317 -4.55 4.67 15.29
CA PHE A 317 -4.96 4.55 16.71
C PHE A 317 -3.87 5.00 17.72
N TYR A 318 -2.62 5.18 17.30
CA TYR A 318 -1.57 5.75 18.14
C TYR A 318 -1.45 7.28 18.01
N TYR A 319 -1.87 7.87 16.87
CA TYR A 319 -1.58 9.26 16.53
C TYR A 319 -2.74 10.25 16.73
N ASP A 320 -4.02 9.83 16.71
CA ASP A 320 -5.13 10.73 17.10
C ASP A 320 -5.87 10.26 18.36
N PRO A 321 -5.58 10.87 19.53
CA PRO A 321 -6.37 10.70 20.75
C PRO A 321 -7.31 11.88 21.03
N SER A 322 -7.62 12.77 20.06
CA SER A 322 -8.32 14.02 20.42
C SER A 322 -9.42 14.53 19.50
N HIS A 323 -9.62 14.08 18.26
CA HIS A 323 -10.73 14.66 17.47
C HIS A 323 -11.56 13.73 16.59
N GLU A 324 -11.14 12.50 16.29
CA GLU A 324 -11.93 11.60 15.42
C GLU A 324 -13.09 10.83 16.09
N THR A 325 -13.07 10.58 17.40
CA THR A 325 -14.11 9.71 18.02
C THR A 325 -15.50 10.35 18.09
N LEU A 326 -15.62 11.67 17.92
CA LEU A 326 -16.93 12.36 17.89
C LEU A 326 -17.61 12.31 16.51
N CYS A 327 -16.86 12.03 15.42
CA CYS A 327 -17.42 12.00 14.07
C CYS A 327 -17.83 10.58 13.64
N LEU A 328 -17.10 9.54 14.04
CA LEU A 328 -17.48 8.14 13.76
C LEU A 328 -18.77 7.72 14.50
N ILE A 329 -19.06 8.32 15.66
CA ILE A 329 -20.35 8.16 16.37
C ILE A 329 -21.53 8.71 15.55
N ARG A 330 -21.29 9.57 14.54
CA ARG A 330 -22.35 10.19 13.73
C ARG A 330 -22.59 9.53 12.37
N VAL A 331 -21.66 8.69 11.88
CA VAL A 331 -21.75 8.09 10.53
C VAL A 331 -22.32 6.66 10.54
N SER A 332 -22.38 5.98 11.69
CA SER A 332 -22.92 4.60 11.81
C SER A 332 -24.20 4.49 12.64
N ALA A 333 -25.04 5.55 12.64
CA ALA A 333 -26.36 5.51 13.29
C ALA A 333 -27.48 5.71 12.27
N PRO A 334 -28.06 4.63 11.70
CA PRO A 334 -29.47 4.60 11.37
C PRO A 334 -30.23 4.14 12.63
N VAL A 335 -30.26 4.97 13.67
CA VAL A 335 -31.25 4.80 14.76
C VAL A 335 -32.53 5.52 14.33
N GLU A 336 -33.16 4.98 13.29
CA GLU A 336 -34.51 5.37 12.84
C GLU A 336 -35.47 4.17 12.76
N LEU A 337 -35.14 3.03 13.40
CA LEU A 337 -36.01 1.85 13.41
C LEU A 337 -36.43 1.36 14.81
N LEU A 338 -36.39 2.24 15.83
CA LEU A 338 -36.90 1.94 17.18
C LEU A 338 -37.85 3.02 17.72
N ASN A 339 -38.74 3.51 16.86
CA ASN A 339 -40.01 4.12 17.27
C ASN A 339 -41.17 3.33 16.70
#